data_AF-A0A1H6FVJ9-F1
#
_entry.id   AF-A0A1H6FVJ9-F1
#
_cell.length_a   1.000
_cell.length_b   1.000
_cell.length_c   1.000
_cell.angle_alpha   90.00
_cell.angle_beta   90.00
_cell.angle_gamma   90.00
#
_symmetry.space_group_name_H-M   'P 1'
#
loop_
_entity.id
_entity.type
_entity.pdbx_description
1 polymer ?
#
loop_
_entity_poly.entity_id
_entity_poly.type
_entity_poly.pdbx_seq_one_letter_code
_entity_poly.pdbx_strand_id
1 'polypeptide(L)'
;MGAIEIVALIFLIVVALALLGGMVAARRRAAASAGSLMTHLREVDAKLAAAVAADPTWAREALERAARAALRKDRPELADAALELLELTDRPGKLADEAQFKATAPGGEEVRIRVSRRAGEWTAELLPS
;
A
#
# COMPACT_ATOMS: atom_id res chain seq x y z
N MET A 1 -56.00 -35.76 5.36
CA MET A 1 -54.65 -35.52 4.83
C MET A 1 -54.50 -36.27 3.51
N GLY A 2 -54.26 -35.56 2.43
CA GLY A 2 -54.03 -36.14 1.11
C GLY A 2 -52.57 -36.56 0.91
N ALA A 3 -52.31 -37.51 0.01
CA ALA A 3 -50.94 -37.96 -0.31
C ALA A 3 -50.00 -36.81 -0.71
N ILE A 4 -50.53 -35.79 -1.40
CA ILE A 4 -49.78 -34.58 -1.81
C ILE A 4 -49.30 -33.77 -0.59
N GLU A 5 -50.13 -33.63 0.45
CA GLU A 5 -49.77 -32.90 1.67
C GLU A 5 -48.65 -33.61 2.44
N ILE A 6 -48.71 -34.94 2.50
CA ILE A 6 -47.67 -35.76 3.15
C ILE A 6 -46.35 -35.62 2.38
N VAL A 7 -46.38 -35.71 1.06
CA VAL A 7 -45.18 -35.54 0.21
C VAL A 7 -44.60 -34.13 0.36
N ALA A 8 -45.43 -33.09 0.37
CA ALA A 8 -44.99 -31.72 0.58
C ALA A 8 -44.34 -31.52 1.97
N LEU A 9 -44.92 -32.12 3.01
CA LEU A 9 -44.36 -32.05 4.37
C LEU A 9 -43.00 -32.75 4.45
N ILE A 10 -42.87 -33.95 3.87
CA ILE A 10 -41.60 -34.68 3.83
C ILE A 10 -40.54 -33.87 3.08
N PHE A 11 -40.90 -33.30 1.93
CA PHE A 11 -39.99 -32.45 1.15
C PHE A 11 -39.52 -31.23 1.96
N LEU A 12 -40.44 -30.54 2.65
CA LEU A 12 -40.11 -29.40 3.50
C LEU A 12 -39.13 -29.79 4.61
N ILE A 13 -39.34 -30.95 5.25
CA ILE A 13 -38.46 -31.47 6.31
C ILE A 13 -37.07 -31.76 5.74
N VAL A 14 -36.98 -32.41 4.58
CA VAL A 14 -35.70 -32.72 3.93
C VAL A 14 -34.95 -31.44 3.58
N VAL A 15 -35.63 -30.45 3.00
CA VAL A 15 -35.04 -29.14 2.69
C VAL A 15 -34.58 -28.43 3.96
N ALA A 16 -35.40 -28.42 5.02
CA ALA A 16 -35.03 -27.81 6.29
C ALA A 16 -33.78 -28.47 6.91
N LEU A 17 -33.70 -29.81 6.90
CA LEU A 17 -32.54 -30.54 7.38
C LEU A 17 -31.29 -30.26 6.54
N ALA A 18 -31.42 -30.18 5.21
CA ALA A 18 -30.32 -29.84 4.32
C ALA A 18 -29.78 -28.42 4.59
N LEU A 19 -30.68 -27.45 4.79
CA LEU A 19 -30.31 -26.06 5.10
C LEU A 19 -29.61 -25.96 6.46
N LEU A 20 -30.15 -26.62 7.50
CA LEU A 20 -29.56 -26.65 8.83
C LEU A 20 -28.18 -27.32 8.81
N GLY A 21 -28.07 -28.47 8.15
CA GLY A 21 -26.80 -29.19 7.98
C GLY A 21 -25.75 -28.35 7.25
N GLY A 22 -26.14 -27.69 6.16
CA GLY A 22 -25.28 -26.78 5.40
C GLY A 22 -24.79 -25.60 6.24
N MET A 23 -25.68 -24.97 7.02
CA MET A 23 -25.32 -23.85 7.88
C MET A 23 -24.33 -24.24 8.98
N VAL A 24 -24.50 -25.41 9.62
CA VAL A 24 -23.57 -25.92 10.64
C VAL A 24 -22.21 -26.24 10.01
N ALA A 25 -22.19 -26.91 8.86
CA ALA A 25 -20.96 -27.23 8.15
C ALA A 25 -20.18 -25.97 7.73
N ALA A 26 -20.88 -24.97 7.20
CA ALA A 26 -20.29 -23.69 6.82
C ALA A 26 -19.68 -22.96 8.03
N ARG A 27 -20.40 -22.90 9.16
CA ARG A 27 -19.88 -22.28 10.40
C ARG A 27 -18.65 -23.00 10.95
N ARG A 28 -18.66 -24.33 10.97
CA ARG A 28 -17.50 -25.12 11.43
C ARG A 28 -16.28 -24.88 10.54
N ARG A 29 -16.47 -24.82 9.23
CA ARG A 29 -15.39 -24.54 8.27
C ARG A 29 -14.84 -23.13 8.44
N ALA A 30 -15.70 -22.13 8.61
CA ALA A 30 -15.27 -20.76 8.88
C ALA A 30 -14.47 -20.64 10.19
N ALA A 31 -14.93 -21.30 11.25
CA ALA A 31 -14.22 -21.33 12.54
C ALA A 31 -12.86 -22.03 12.44
N ALA A 32 -12.77 -23.12 11.67
CA ALA A 32 -11.52 -23.84 11.46
C ALA A 32 -10.49 -23.02 10.65
N SER A 33 -10.94 -22.22 9.68
CA SER A 33 -10.07 -21.38 8.84
C SER A 33 -9.69 -20.04 9.46
N ALA A 34 -10.43 -19.56 10.46
CA ALA A 34 -10.16 -18.28 11.10
C ALA A 34 -8.79 -18.24 11.80
N GLY A 35 -8.40 -19.34 12.45
CA GLY A 35 -7.10 -19.44 13.13
C GLY A 35 -5.91 -19.43 12.17
N SER A 36 -6.01 -20.13 11.04
CA SER A 36 -4.95 -20.15 10.02
C SER A 36 -4.79 -18.79 9.33
N LEU A 37 -5.91 -18.08 9.07
CA LEU A 37 -5.87 -16.75 8.48
C LEU A 37 -5.18 -15.74 9.42
N MET A 38 -5.53 -15.74 10.71
CA MET A 38 -4.89 -14.85 11.69
C MET A 38 -3.39 -15.13 11.83
N THR A 39 -2.98 -16.40 11.75
CA THR A 39 -1.56 -16.77 11.79
C THR A 39 -0.83 -16.25 10.55
N HIS A 40 -1.41 -16.43 9.36
CA HIS A 40 -0.84 -15.94 8.11
C HIS A 40 -0.72 -14.40 8.09
N LEU A 41 -1.74 -13.68 8.58
CA LEU A 41 -1.68 -12.22 8.68
C LEU A 41 -0.56 -11.76 9.61
N ARG A 42 -0.38 -12.39 10.77
CA ARG A 42 0.72 -12.07 11.69
C ARG A 42 2.09 -12.31 11.07
N GLU A 43 2.25 -13.38 10.29
CA GLU A 43 3.49 -13.63 9.56
C GLU A 43 3.75 -12.58 8.48
N VAL A 44 2.71 -12.15 7.78
CA VAL A 44 2.79 -11.07 6.79
C VAL A 44 3.16 -9.76 7.47
N ASP A 45 2.51 -9.38 8.57
CA ASP A 45 2.82 -8.18 9.33
C ASP A 45 4.27 -8.17 9.84
N ALA A 46 4.75 -9.32 10.35
CA ALA A 46 6.14 -9.45 10.78
C ALA A 46 7.14 -9.28 9.62
N LYS A 47 6.81 -9.78 8.42
CA LYS A 47 7.62 -9.60 7.21
C LYS A 47 7.61 -8.14 6.74
N LEU A 48 6.46 -7.47 6.77
CA LEU A 48 6.38 -6.04 6.46
C LEU A 48 7.19 -5.21 7.45
N ALA A 49 7.05 -5.47 8.76
CA ALA A 49 7.82 -4.76 9.79
C ALA A 49 9.34 -4.95 9.60
N ALA A 50 9.78 -6.18 9.28
CA ALA A 50 11.17 -6.46 8.97
C ALA A 50 11.64 -5.75 7.69
N ALA A 51 10.81 -5.71 6.64
CA ALA A 51 11.12 -5.00 5.41
C ALA A 51 11.24 -3.48 5.62
N VAL A 52 10.33 -2.88 6.39
CA VAL A 52 10.37 -1.45 6.77
C VAL A 52 11.61 -1.15 7.60
N ALA A 53 11.96 -2.00 8.55
CA ALA A 53 13.17 -1.84 9.36
C ALA A 53 14.46 -1.98 8.52
N ALA A 54 14.44 -2.82 7.49
CA ALA A 54 15.57 -3.05 6.61
C ALA A 54 15.77 -1.94 5.58
N ASP A 55 14.72 -1.20 5.22
CA ASP A 55 14.82 -0.11 4.25
C ASP A 55 14.29 1.23 4.80
N PRO A 56 15.12 1.98 5.54
CA PRO A 56 14.80 3.34 5.99
C PRO A 56 14.99 4.39 4.89
N THR A 57 15.27 4.01 3.64
CA THR A 57 15.78 4.98 2.64
C THR A 57 14.75 5.98 2.16
N TRP A 58 13.45 5.71 2.32
CA TRP A 58 12.36 6.64 2.04
C TRP A 58 12.17 7.71 3.13
N ALA A 59 13.08 7.79 4.11
CA ALA A 59 13.12 8.88 5.08
C ALA A 59 13.07 10.23 4.35
N ARG A 60 12.09 11.06 4.74
CA ARG A 60 11.82 12.35 4.11
C ARG A 60 13.07 13.23 4.06
N GLU A 61 13.90 13.17 5.09
CA GLU A 61 15.14 13.91 5.22
C GLU A 61 16.19 13.49 4.18
N ALA A 62 16.21 12.22 3.75
CA ALA A 62 17.11 11.77 2.70
C ALA A 62 16.67 12.31 1.33
N LEU A 63 15.37 12.22 1.04
CA LEU A 63 14.77 12.73 -0.19
C LEU A 63 14.92 14.26 -0.31
N GLU A 64 14.61 15.00 0.76
CA GLU A 64 14.74 16.46 0.79
C GLU A 64 16.20 16.90 0.66
N ARG A 65 17.16 16.18 1.25
CA ARG A 65 18.58 16.47 1.07
C ARG A 65 19.00 16.33 -0.40
N ALA A 66 18.55 15.28 -1.08
CA ALA A 66 18.84 15.10 -2.50
C ALA A 66 18.18 16.20 -3.35
N ALA A 67 16.90 16.49 -3.12
CA ALA A 67 16.19 17.57 -3.82
C ALA A 67 16.88 18.93 -3.63
N ARG A 68 17.28 19.26 -2.39
CA ARG A 68 17.97 20.51 -2.06
C ARG A 68 19.37 20.57 -2.68
N ALA A 69 20.07 19.43 -2.79
CA ALA A 69 21.36 19.38 -3.47
C ALA A 69 21.22 19.72 -4.96
N ALA A 70 20.18 19.23 -5.64
CA ALA A 70 19.91 19.59 -7.02
C ALA A 70 19.55 21.08 -7.18
N LEU A 71 18.71 21.64 -6.29
CA LEU A 71 18.42 23.07 -6.30
C LEU A 71 19.67 23.92 -6.11
N ARG A 72 20.51 23.63 -5.10
CA ARG A 72 21.76 24.37 -4.87
C ARG A 72 22.69 24.37 -6.07
N LYS A 73 22.67 23.30 -6.86
CA LYS A 73 23.51 23.14 -8.04
C LYS A 73 22.96 23.91 -9.24
N ASP A 74 21.67 23.77 -9.54
CA ASP A 74 21.10 24.21 -10.82
C ASP A 74 20.29 25.53 -10.70
N ARG A 75 19.73 25.82 -9.51
CA ARG A 75 18.95 27.03 -9.19
C ARG A 75 19.27 27.51 -7.76
N PRO A 76 20.50 27.99 -7.50
CA PRO A 76 20.95 28.35 -6.14
C PRO A 76 20.09 29.42 -5.47
N GLU A 77 19.41 30.27 -6.23
CA GLU A 77 18.44 31.25 -5.74
C GLU A 77 17.22 30.62 -5.05
N LEU A 78 16.94 29.35 -5.33
CA LEU A 78 15.86 28.57 -4.71
C LEU A 78 16.38 27.57 -3.67
N ALA A 79 17.67 27.63 -3.30
CA ALA A 79 18.27 26.67 -2.38
C ALA A 79 17.57 26.57 -1.01
N ASP A 80 16.90 27.65 -0.60
CA ASP A 80 16.16 27.77 0.67
C ASP A 80 14.63 27.84 0.48
N ALA A 81 14.14 27.59 -0.73
CA ALA A 81 12.71 27.49 -0.99
C ALA A 81 12.06 26.36 -0.17
N ALA A 82 10.78 26.54 0.15
CA ALA A 82 9.98 25.48 0.74
C ALA A 82 9.82 24.34 -0.29
N LEU A 83 10.06 23.11 0.16
CA LEU A 83 9.87 21.90 -0.64
C LEU A 83 8.55 21.24 -0.26
N GLU A 84 7.67 21.10 -1.23
CA GLU A 84 6.42 20.36 -1.13
C GLU A 84 6.59 19.01 -1.82
N LEU A 85 6.42 17.89 -1.09
CA LEU A 85 6.41 16.56 -1.69
C LEU A 85 5.08 16.37 -2.41
N LEU A 86 5.13 16.21 -3.74
CA LEU A 86 3.95 16.02 -4.58
C LEU A 86 3.58 14.55 -4.73
N GLU A 87 4.57 13.70 -4.98
CA GLU A 87 4.37 12.29 -5.32
C GLU A 87 5.51 11.45 -4.77
N LEU A 88 5.18 10.25 -4.28
CA LEU A 88 6.12 9.19 -3.96
C LEU A 88 5.65 7.92 -4.65
N THR A 89 6.48 7.39 -5.55
CA THR A 89 6.20 6.18 -6.31
C THR A 89 7.15 5.07 -5.87
N ASP A 90 6.61 4.08 -5.17
CA ASP A 90 7.28 2.80 -4.89
C ASP A 90 6.86 1.78 -5.96
N ARG A 91 7.84 1.19 -6.66
CA ARG A 91 7.60 0.16 -7.67
C ARG A 91 8.04 -1.20 -7.12
N PRO A 92 7.11 -2.01 -6.61
CA PRO A 92 7.45 -3.28 -5.97
C PRO A 92 8.24 -4.18 -6.94
N GLY A 93 9.37 -4.70 -6.46
CA GLY A 93 10.26 -5.58 -7.22
C GLY A 93 11.29 -4.86 -8.11
N LYS A 94 11.34 -3.53 -8.11
CA LYS A 94 12.41 -2.74 -8.75
C LYS A 94 13.05 -1.81 -7.73
N LEU A 95 14.38 -1.74 -7.70
CA LEU A 95 15.12 -0.70 -6.96
C LEU A 95 15.05 0.63 -7.72
N ALA A 96 13.84 1.10 -8.02
CA ALA A 96 13.56 2.26 -8.85
C ALA A 96 12.47 3.11 -8.18
N ASP A 97 12.79 3.54 -6.97
CA ASP A 97 11.95 4.41 -6.16
C ASP A 97 12.08 5.85 -6.66
N GLU A 98 10.96 6.54 -6.80
CA GLU A 98 10.91 7.91 -7.28
C GLU A 98 10.08 8.79 -6.35
N ALA A 99 10.52 10.03 -6.15
CA ALA A 99 9.77 11.07 -5.46
C ALA A 99 9.78 12.35 -6.30
N GLN A 100 8.69 13.11 -6.30
CA GLN A 100 8.61 14.41 -6.95
C GLN A 100 8.37 15.49 -5.91
N PHE A 101 9.20 16.52 -5.93
CA PHE A 101 9.05 17.72 -5.12
C PHE A 101 8.71 18.93 -5.98
N LYS A 102 8.05 19.89 -5.37
CA LYS A 102 7.86 21.24 -5.88
C LYS A 102 8.59 22.21 -4.99
N ALA A 103 9.41 23.06 -5.59
CA ALA A 103 9.99 24.22 -4.95
C ALA A 103 9.27 25.48 -5.44
N THR A 104 8.83 26.33 -4.52
CA THR A 104 8.16 27.59 -4.86
C THR A 104 9.07 28.75 -4.49
N ALA A 105 9.41 29.56 -5.48
CA ALA A 105 10.19 30.77 -5.31
C ALA A 105 9.38 31.85 -4.59
N PRO A 106 10.03 32.80 -3.89
CA PRO A 106 9.36 33.97 -3.33
C PRO A 106 8.58 34.81 -4.37
N GLY A 107 9.00 34.77 -5.64
CA GLY A 107 8.31 35.43 -6.77
C GLY A 107 7.17 34.62 -7.40
N GLY A 108 6.83 33.45 -6.85
CA GLY A 108 5.75 32.58 -7.35
C GLY A 108 6.14 31.62 -8.49
N GLU A 109 7.41 31.66 -8.94
CA GLU A 109 7.94 30.67 -9.88
C GLU A 109 7.99 29.28 -9.21
N GLU A 110 7.49 28.25 -9.90
CA GLU A 110 7.48 26.88 -9.42
C GLU A 110 8.44 26.01 -10.22
N VAL A 111 9.25 25.22 -9.52
CA VAL A 111 10.18 24.26 -10.13
C VAL A 111 9.87 22.87 -9.59
N ARG A 112 9.77 21.88 -10.48
CA ARG A 112 9.62 20.48 -10.09
C ARG A 112 10.96 19.78 -10.05
N ILE A 113 11.13 18.90 -9.08
CA ILE A 113 12.37 18.16 -8.85
C ILE A 113 11.99 16.69 -8.78
N ARG A 114 12.60 15.86 -9.63
CA ARG A 114 12.49 14.41 -9.53
C ARG A 114 13.67 13.90 -8.73
N VAL A 115 13.40 13.13 -7.68
CA VAL A 115 14.37 12.40 -6.89
C VAL A 115 14.21 10.93 -7.22
N SER A 116 15.27 10.25 -7.64
CA SER A 116 15.26 8.84 -8.00
C SER A 116 16.38 8.09 -7.31
N ARG A 117 16.11 6.86 -6.90
CA ARG A 117 17.11 5.98 -6.29
C ARG A 117 17.86 5.22 -7.38
N ARG A 118 19.20 5.36 -7.43
CA ARG A 118 20.08 4.60 -8.33
C ARG A 118 21.23 4.00 -7.54
N ALA A 119 21.44 2.70 -7.69
CA ALA A 119 22.50 1.95 -6.99
C ALA A 119 22.51 2.15 -5.46
N GLY A 120 21.33 2.37 -4.86
CA GLY A 120 21.17 2.60 -3.42
C GLY A 120 21.30 4.07 -2.97
N GLU A 121 21.66 4.99 -3.86
CA GLU A 121 21.79 6.42 -3.57
C GLU A 121 20.64 7.24 -4.16
N TRP A 122 20.23 8.30 -3.45
CA TRP A 122 19.24 9.25 -3.95
C TRP A 122 19.90 10.31 -4.83
N THR A 123 19.47 10.38 -6.07
CA THR A 123 19.90 11.37 -7.05
C THR A 123 18.71 12.25 -7.42
N ALA A 124 18.94 13.52 -7.73
CA ALA A 124 17.86 14.45 -8.05
C ALA A 124 18.17 15.24 -9.32
N GLU A 125 17.13 15.50 -10.09
CA GLU A 125 17.16 16.30 -11.32
C GLU A 125 16.01 17.31 -11.32
N LEU A 126 16.26 18.52 -11.81
CA LEU A 126 15.19 19.48 -12.06
C LEU A 126 14.43 19.06 -13.32
N LEU A 127 13.10 19.07 -13.22
CA LEU A 127 12.24 18.86 -14.36
C LEU A 127 11.95 20.23 -15.02
N PRO A 128 11.98 20.30 -16.36
CA PRO A 128 11.46 21.48 -17.05
C PRO A 128 9.99 21.65 -16.70
N SER A 129 9.63 22.88 -16.31
CA SER A 129 8.26 23.32 -16.03
C SER A 129 7.37 23.24 -17.26
#